data_AF-A0A1E1W8L3-F1
#
_entry.id   AF-A0A1E1W8L3-F1
#
_cell.length_a   1.000
_cell.length_b   1.000
_cell.length_c   1.000
_cell.angle_alpha   90.00
_cell.angle_beta   90.00
_cell.angle_gamma   90.00
#
_symmetry.space_group_name_H-M   'P 1'
#
loop_
_entity.id
_entity.type
_entity.pdbx_description
1 polymer ?
#
loop_
_entity_poly.entity_id
_entity_poly.type
_entity_poly.pdbx_seq_one_letter_code
_entity_poly.pdbx_strand_id
1 'polypeptide(L)'
;MDNNFIEEGIQLVPDYESDSECCTDSEESMLVAKKKPKLSLDWKLVQKFDNFEQAKTFVKAERTWSKNYCHQTEEGKKTYYRCNKLKRRGPQCSTRMYLLFESTSDSVLMFKTNADHD
;
A
#
# COMPACT_ATOMS: atom_id res chain seq x y z
N MET A 1 -30.73 -56.02 -10.18
CA MET A 1 -30.97 -54.88 -11.08
C MET A 1 -30.44 -53.67 -10.37
N ASP A 2 -29.15 -53.58 -10.51
CA ASP A 2 -28.20 -52.66 -9.93
C ASP A 2 -28.41 -51.29 -10.56
N ASN A 3 -28.45 -50.25 -9.74
CA ASN A 3 -28.21 -48.88 -10.19
C ASN A 3 -27.37 -48.18 -9.11
N ASN A 4 -26.09 -48.54 -9.09
CA ASN A 4 -25.04 -47.71 -8.52
C ASN A 4 -24.86 -46.51 -9.46
N PHE A 5 -25.37 -45.35 -9.05
CA PHE A 5 -25.04 -44.08 -9.69
C PHE A 5 -23.92 -43.42 -8.88
N ILE A 6 -22.72 -43.47 -9.45
CA ILE A 6 -21.55 -42.72 -8.98
C ILE A 6 -21.71 -41.33 -9.61
N GLU A 7 -21.88 -40.30 -8.78
CA GLU A 7 -21.75 -38.92 -9.22
C GLU A 7 -20.50 -38.31 -8.59
N GLU A 8 -19.62 -37.86 -9.47
CA GLU A 8 -18.36 -37.21 -9.18
C GLU A 8 -18.57 -35.81 -8.57
N GLY A 9 -17.74 -35.49 -7.57
CA GLY A 9 -16.97 -34.24 -7.55
C GLY A 9 -17.72 -32.92 -7.52
N ILE A 10 -17.87 -32.35 -6.31
CA ILE A 10 -17.71 -30.90 -6.11
C ILE A 10 -16.96 -30.71 -4.78
N GLN A 11 -15.65 -30.49 -4.86
CA GLN A 11 -14.85 -30.07 -3.72
C GLN A 11 -15.13 -28.58 -3.50
N LEU A 12 -16.08 -28.28 -2.61
CA LEU A 12 -16.41 -26.92 -2.17
C LEU A 12 -15.16 -26.31 -1.51
N VAL A 13 -14.48 -25.42 -2.22
CA VAL A 13 -13.52 -24.50 -1.61
C VAL A 13 -14.30 -23.51 -0.76
N PRO A 14 -13.96 -23.35 0.55
CA PRO A 14 -14.59 -22.33 1.36
C PRO A 14 -14.26 -20.94 0.79
N ASP A 15 -15.30 -20.11 0.65
CA ASP A 15 -15.20 -18.70 0.30
C ASP A 15 -14.14 -18.02 1.16
N TYR A 16 -13.03 -17.65 0.52
CA TYR A 16 -12.05 -16.75 1.11
C TYR A 16 -12.73 -15.39 1.25
N GLU A 17 -13.27 -15.13 2.44
CA GLU A 17 -13.61 -13.78 2.86
C GLU A 17 -12.33 -12.94 2.78
N SER A 18 -12.30 -12.08 1.75
CA SER A 18 -11.28 -11.06 1.61
C SER A 18 -11.46 -10.07 2.76
N ASP A 19 -10.73 -10.31 3.84
CA ASP A 19 -10.54 -9.42 4.99
C ASP A 19 -9.94 -8.09 4.51
N SER A 20 -10.82 -7.20 4.04
CA SER A 20 -10.52 -5.80 3.79
C SER A 20 -10.88 -4.98 5.03
N GLU A 21 -10.37 -5.41 6.19
CA GLU A 21 -10.43 -4.64 7.41
C GLU A 21 -9.23 -3.68 7.45
N CYS A 22 -9.44 -2.47 6.94
CA CYS A 22 -8.48 -1.40 7.10
C CYS A 22 -9.24 -0.12 7.36
N CYS A 23 -9.75 0.04 8.57
CA CYS A 23 -9.91 1.31 9.30
C CYS A 23 -10.44 0.99 10.69
N THR A 24 -9.58 0.58 11.63
CA THR A 24 -9.94 0.68 13.04
C THR A 24 -9.77 2.14 13.46
N ASP A 25 -10.90 2.83 13.67
CA ASP A 25 -10.92 4.14 14.31
C ASP A 25 -10.54 3.94 15.78
N SER A 26 -9.32 4.34 16.14
CA SER A 26 -8.86 4.35 17.53
C SER A 26 -9.08 5.75 18.10
N GLU A 27 -10.21 5.90 18.77
CA GLU A 27 -10.49 6.99 19.68
C GLU A 27 -9.70 6.78 20.99
N GLU A 28 -8.63 7.52 21.24
CA GLU A 28 -8.21 7.80 22.62
C GLU A 28 -7.32 9.04 22.80
N SER A 29 -7.67 9.76 23.87
CA SER A 29 -6.86 10.57 24.79
C SER A 29 -6.20 11.88 24.30
N MET A 30 -6.86 13.00 24.67
CA MET A 30 -6.34 14.37 24.59
C MET A 30 -5.23 14.62 25.62
N LEU A 31 -4.00 14.30 25.27
CA LEU A 31 -2.82 14.95 25.85
C LEU A 31 -2.26 15.91 24.79
N VAL A 32 -2.33 17.22 25.03
CA VAL A 32 -1.85 18.25 24.09
C VAL A 32 -0.32 18.27 24.11
N ALA A 33 0.28 17.30 23.41
CA ALA A 33 1.70 17.24 23.17
C ALA A 33 2.12 18.38 22.24
N LYS A 34 3.16 19.13 22.62
CA LYS A 34 3.79 20.11 21.73
C LYS A 34 4.24 19.41 20.45
N LYS A 35 3.56 19.68 19.34
CA LYS A 35 3.79 19.01 18.06
C LYS A 35 5.21 19.33 17.59
N LYS A 36 6.05 18.30 17.47
CA LYS A 36 7.36 18.43 16.81
C LYS A 36 7.14 18.96 15.39
N PRO A 37 7.99 19.88 14.88
CA PRO A 37 7.85 20.39 13.53
C PRO A 37 7.87 19.21 12.54
N LYS A 38 6.87 19.16 11.65
CA LYS A 38 6.83 18.17 10.57
C LYS A 38 7.95 18.53 9.60
N LEU A 39 8.85 17.58 9.33
CA LEU A 39 9.85 17.73 8.28
C LEU A 39 9.11 17.96 6.94
N SER A 40 9.41 19.07 6.28
CA SER A 40 8.97 19.30 4.90
C SER A 40 9.69 18.29 4.01
N LEU A 41 8.93 17.40 3.38
CA LEU A 41 9.47 16.43 2.43
C LEU A 41 9.31 16.97 1.02
N ASP A 42 10.43 17.12 0.32
CA ASP A 42 10.44 17.46 -1.10
C ASP A 42 10.10 16.23 -1.94
N TRP A 43 8.82 16.11 -2.30
CA TRP A 43 8.31 15.05 -3.17
C TRP A 43 8.58 15.39 -4.63
N LYS A 44 9.23 14.47 -5.34
CA LYS A 44 9.43 14.57 -6.79
C LYS A 44 8.69 13.45 -7.49
N LEU A 45 7.99 13.79 -8.56
CA LEU A 45 7.45 12.81 -9.50
C LEU A 45 8.64 12.12 -10.18
N VAL A 46 8.74 10.81 -10.02
CA VAL A 46 9.83 10.01 -10.60
C VAL A 46 9.38 9.31 -11.86
N GLN A 47 8.17 8.74 -11.82
CA GLN A 47 7.67 7.91 -12.90
C GLN A 47 6.15 7.97 -12.97
N LYS A 48 5.63 7.89 -14.19
CA LYS A 48 4.21 7.67 -14.47
C LYS A 48 4.06 6.28 -15.07
N PHE A 49 3.04 5.55 -14.62
CA PHE A 49 2.62 4.27 -15.16
C PHE A 49 1.21 4.43 -15.71
N ASP A 50 0.92 3.76 -16.81
CA ASP A 50 -0.42 3.81 -17.43
C ASP A 50 -1.37 2.77 -16.81
N ASN A 51 -0.82 1.80 -16.06
CA ASN A 51 -1.58 0.71 -15.45
C ASN A 51 -1.11 0.42 -14.02
N PHE A 52 -2.08 0.10 -13.14
CA PHE A 52 -1.84 -0.27 -11.75
C PHE A 52 -0.96 -1.52 -11.60
N GLU A 53 -1.07 -2.47 -12.51
CA GLU A 53 -0.28 -3.71 -12.48
C GLU A 53 1.20 -3.42 -12.71
N GLN A 54 1.51 -2.49 -13.61
CA GLN A 54 2.87 -2.08 -13.93
C GLN A 54 3.52 -1.43 -12.71
N ALA A 55 2.81 -0.51 -12.05
CA ALA A 55 3.29 0.14 -10.83
C ALA A 55 3.53 -0.87 -9.69
N LYS A 56 2.60 -1.82 -9.47
CA LYS A 56 2.77 -2.88 -8.46
C LYS A 56 3.96 -3.77 -8.77
N THR A 57 4.12 -4.17 -10.03
CA THR A 57 5.22 -5.05 -10.47
C THR A 57 6.55 -4.35 -10.29
N PHE A 58 6.65 -3.06 -10.61
CA PHE A 58 7.84 -2.25 -10.38
C PHE A 58 8.23 -2.20 -8.89
N VAL A 59 7.27 -1.88 -8.01
CA VAL A 59 7.54 -1.83 -6.56
C VAL A 59 7.95 -3.19 -6.00
N LYS A 60 7.32 -4.28 -6.48
CA LYS A 60 7.70 -5.65 -6.11
C LYS A 60 9.09 -6.02 -6.62
N ALA A 61 9.46 -5.60 -7.83
CA ALA A 61 10.77 -5.86 -8.43
C ALA A 61 11.89 -5.13 -7.67
N GLU A 62 11.65 -3.91 -7.20
CA GLU A 62 12.64 -3.13 -6.43
C GLU A 62 12.95 -3.78 -5.07
N ARG A 63 12.04 -4.62 -4.52
CA ARG A 63 12.16 -5.37 -3.24
C ARG A 63 12.59 -4.56 -2.01
N THR A 64 12.65 -3.23 -2.13
CA THR A 64 13.15 -2.29 -1.11
C THR A 64 12.01 -1.59 -0.37
N TRP A 65 10.76 -1.77 -0.83
CA TRP A 65 9.61 -1.07 -0.30
C TRP A 65 8.64 -2.00 0.41
N SER A 66 8.11 -1.53 1.52
CA SER A 66 6.97 -2.12 2.21
C SER A 66 5.84 -1.11 2.32
N LYS A 67 4.61 -1.57 2.08
CA LYS A 67 3.41 -0.74 2.22
C LYS A 67 3.32 -0.25 3.67
N ASN A 68 3.08 1.05 3.85
CA ASN A 68 2.95 1.67 5.17
C ASN A 68 1.48 1.93 5.48
N TYR A 69 0.83 2.83 4.73
CA TYR A 69 -0.59 3.14 4.84
C TYR A 69 -1.12 3.66 3.50
N CYS A 70 -2.43 3.72 3.34
CA CYS A 70 -3.07 4.38 2.22
C CYS A 70 -4.07 5.43 2.68
N HIS A 71 -4.32 6.40 1.82
CA HIS A 71 -5.22 7.51 2.06
C HIS A 71 -6.04 7.75 0.80
N GLN A 72 -7.36 7.79 0.91
CA GLN A 72 -8.23 8.18 -0.20
C GLN A 72 -8.30 9.70 -0.27
N THR A 73 -8.13 10.25 -1.46
CA THR A 73 -8.25 11.69 -1.77
C THR A 73 -9.19 11.88 -2.95
N GLU A 74 -9.62 13.13 -3.19
CA GLU A 74 -10.40 13.49 -4.38
C GLU A 74 -9.64 13.19 -5.68
N GLU A 75 -8.32 13.42 -5.68
CA GLU A 75 -7.39 13.07 -6.77
C GLU A 75 -7.27 11.56 -7.00
N GLY A 76 -7.72 10.75 -6.03
CA GLY A 76 -7.63 9.29 -6.06
C GLY A 76 -6.94 8.70 -4.83
N LYS A 77 -6.42 7.47 -4.94
CA LYS A 77 -5.88 6.74 -3.79
C LYS A 77 -4.37 6.95 -3.68
N LYS A 78 -3.89 7.50 -2.56
CA LYS A 78 -2.46 7.62 -2.25
C LYS A 78 -2.03 6.41 -1.42
N THR A 79 -1.08 5.62 -1.90
CA THR A 79 -0.49 4.51 -1.15
C THR A 79 0.95 4.84 -0.81
N TYR A 80 1.23 4.97 0.49
CA TYR A 80 2.55 5.30 1.01
C TYR A 80 3.34 4.04 1.31
N TYR A 81 4.62 4.10 0.98
CA TYR A 81 5.59 3.03 1.17
C TYR A 81 6.76 3.55 2.01
N ARG A 82 7.34 2.64 2.80
CA ARG A 82 8.58 2.87 3.54
C ARG A 82 9.66 1.92 3.03
N CYS A 83 10.91 2.33 3.20
CA CYS A 83 12.04 1.42 3.00
C CYS A 83 11.92 0.23 3.98
N ASN A 84 12.21 -0.98 3.49
CA ASN A 84 12.18 -2.22 4.28
C ASN A 84 13.58 -2.70 4.70
N LYS A 85 14.65 -2.04 4.27
CA LYS A 85 16.03 -2.35 4.67
C LYS A 85 16.28 -2.10 6.15
N LEU A 86 15.58 -1.13 6.73
CA LEU A 86 15.65 -0.80 8.15
C LEU A 86 14.50 -1.44 8.93
N LYS A 87 14.75 -1.77 10.20
CA LYS A 87 13.75 -2.32 11.10
C LYS A 87 12.61 -1.34 11.30
N ARG A 88 11.39 -1.86 11.51
CA ARG A 88 10.18 -1.04 11.74
C ARG A 88 10.25 -0.19 13.02
N ARG A 89 11.00 -0.64 14.03
CA ARG A 89 11.21 0.07 15.29
C ARG A 89 12.63 0.63 15.31
N GLY A 90 12.77 1.92 15.55
CA GLY A 90 14.06 2.64 15.53
C GLY A 90 14.15 3.69 14.42
N PRO A 91 15.35 4.24 14.18
CA PRO A 91 15.55 5.23 13.11
C PRO A 91 15.06 4.66 11.78
N GLN A 92 14.18 5.42 11.12
CA GLN A 92 13.60 5.04 9.83
C GLN A 92 14.41 5.68 8.70
N CYS A 93 14.44 5.01 7.56
CA CYS A 93 15.07 5.52 6.36
C CYS A 93 14.44 6.86 5.99
N SER A 94 15.27 7.83 5.62
CA SER A 94 14.83 9.17 5.22
C SER A 94 14.08 9.14 3.89
N THR A 95 14.38 8.16 3.03
CA THR A 95 13.68 7.97 1.74
C THR A 95 12.25 7.49 1.95
N ARG A 96 11.32 8.17 1.30
CA ARG A 96 9.90 7.80 1.26
C ARG A 96 9.42 7.77 -0.17
N MET A 97 8.40 6.95 -0.40
CA MET A 97 7.77 6.80 -1.69
C MET A 97 6.25 6.75 -1.50
N TYR A 98 5.50 7.31 -2.44
CA TYR A 98 4.08 7.00 -2.56
C TYR A 98 3.68 6.80 -4.02
N LEU A 99 2.63 6.03 -4.21
CA LEU A 99 1.92 5.90 -5.47
C LEU A 99 0.58 6.63 -5.35
N LEU A 100 0.27 7.50 -6.30
CA LEU A 100 -1.05 8.10 -6.47
C LEU A 100 -1.75 7.38 -7.62
N PHE A 101 -2.79 6.62 -7.29
CA PHE A 101 -3.72 6.05 -8.25
C PHE A 101 -4.76 7.12 -8.55
N GLU A 102 -4.76 7.67 -9.77
CA GLU A 102 -5.67 8.76 -10.14
C GLU A 102 -7.13 8.27 -10.11
N SER A 103 -8.07 9.14 -9.71
CA SER A 103 -9.51 8.81 -9.72
C SER A 103 -10.13 8.93 -11.11
N THR A 104 -9.56 9.79 -11.94
CA THR A 104 -10.06 10.14 -13.28
C THR A 104 -9.49 9.25 -14.38
N SER A 105 -8.40 8.51 -14.10
CA SER A 105 -7.71 7.67 -15.08
C SER A 105 -7.05 6.47 -14.41
N ASP A 106 -6.75 5.43 -15.18
CA ASP A 106 -6.00 4.25 -14.71
C ASP A 106 -4.49 4.51 -14.52
N SER A 107 -4.07 5.77 -14.72
CA SER A 107 -2.70 6.20 -14.52
C SER A 107 -2.30 6.15 -13.04
N VAL A 108 -1.04 5.77 -12.81
CA VAL A 108 -0.43 5.75 -11.49
C VAL A 108 0.83 6.60 -11.49
N LEU A 109 0.87 7.58 -10.61
CA LEU A 109 2.00 8.50 -10.45
C LEU A 109 2.85 8.06 -9.27
N MET A 110 4.13 7.83 -9.49
CA MET A 110 5.10 7.52 -8.45
C MET A 110 5.86 8.77 -8.02
N PHE A 111 5.83 9.04 -6.73
CA PHE A 111 6.60 10.09 -6.10
C PHE A 111 7.61 9.50 -5.12
N LYS A 112 8.84 10.03 -5.13
CA LYS A 112 9.88 9.71 -4.15
C LYS A 112 10.42 11.01 -3.54
N THR A 113 10.94 10.93 -2.32
CA THR A 113 11.67 12.04 -1.71
C THR A 113 13.11 12.08 -2.22
N ASN A 114 13.76 13.25 -2.20
CA ASN A 114 15.18 13.39 -2.58
C ASN A 114 16.17 12.82 -1.55
N ALA A 115 15.67 12.23 -0.46
CA ALA A 115 16.55 11.67 0.54
C ALA A 115 17.15 10.36 0.02
N ASP A 116 18.47 10.26 0.07
CA ASP A 116 19.16 9.00 -0.22
C ASP A 116 18.85 7.94 0.85
N HIS A 117 19.04 6.67 0.49
CA HIS A 117 18.82 5.59 1.43
C HIS A 117 19.93 5.62 2.49
N ASP A 118 19.54 5.84 3.75
CA ASP A 118 20.41 5.67 4.93
C ASP A 118 20.71 4.19 5.19
#